data_AF-G5LKI2-F1
#
_entry.id   AF-G5LKI2-F1
#
_cell.length_a   1.000
_cell.length_b   1.000
_cell.length_c   1.000
_cell.angle_alpha   90.00
_cell.angle_beta   90.00
_cell.angle_gamma   90.00
#
_symmetry.space_group_name_H-M   'P 1'
#
loop_
_entity.id
_entity.type
_entity.pdbx_description
1 polymer ?
#
loop_
_entity_poly.entity_id
_entity_poly.type
_entity_poly.pdbx_seq_one_letter_code
_entity_poly.pdbx_strand_id
1 'polypeptide(L)'
;MQYLCRIMISTVVPLNNNIKEHRMTQKRTLLKYGILSLALAAPLSACAFDSLTVIGDSLSDTGNNGRWTWDSGQNKLYDEQLAERYGLALSPSSNGGSNYAAGGRDGDPGI
;
A
#
# COMPACT_ATOMS: atom_id res chain seq x y z
N MET A 1 5.03 7.30 -19.97
CA MET A 1 6.50 7.32 -19.82
C MET A 1 6.90 6.09 -18.98
N GLN A 2 7.14 4.94 -19.61
CA GLN A 2 7.59 3.72 -18.91
C GLN A 2 9.08 3.53 -19.23
N TYR A 3 9.94 3.78 -18.23
CA TYR A 3 11.36 3.44 -18.32
C TYR A 3 11.52 1.96 -17.91
N LEU A 4 11.64 1.09 -18.91
CA LEU A 4 12.00 -0.32 -18.71
C LEU A 4 13.54 -0.42 -18.66
N CYS A 5 14.12 -0.56 -17.47
CA CYS A 5 15.52 -0.92 -17.31
C CYS A 5 15.68 -2.41 -17.64
N ARG A 6 16.17 -2.71 -18.84
CA ARG A 6 16.34 -4.07 -19.35
C ARG A 6 17.68 -4.60 -18.86
N ILE A 7 17.67 -5.38 -17.77
CA ILE A 7 18.85 -6.11 -17.30
C ILE A 7 19.05 -7.30 -18.23
N MET A 8 19.97 -7.19 -19.19
CA MET A 8 20.36 -8.29 -20.06
C MET A 8 21.58 -8.99 -19.46
N ILE A 9 21.38 -10.16 -18.82
CA ILE A 9 22.46 -11.01 -18.32
C ILE A 9 22.94 -11.87 -19.50
N SER A 10 23.99 -11.41 -20.18
CA SER A 10 24.74 -12.23 -21.13
C SER A 10 25.78 -13.03 -20.36
N THR A 11 25.65 -14.36 -20.32
CA THR A 11 26.71 -15.24 -19.81
C THR A 11 27.26 -16.07 -20.96
N VAL A 12 28.51 -15.77 -21.34
CA VAL A 12 29.31 -16.53 -22.29
C VAL A 12 29.78 -17.80 -21.57
N VAL A 13 29.37 -18.97 -22.05
CA VAL A 13 29.80 -20.26 -21.51
C VAL A 13 30.85 -20.87 -22.46
N PRO A 14 32.08 -21.17 -22.01
CA PRO A 14 33.06 -21.85 -22.86
C PRO A 14 32.68 -23.33 -23.04
N LEU A 15 32.74 -23.83 -24.27
CA LEU A 15 32.57 -25.26 -24.57
C LEU A 15 33.78 -26.05 -24.07
N ASN A 16 33.55 -26.99 -23.15
CA ASN A 16 34.47 -28.10 -22.90
C ASN A 16 33.72 -29.44 -22.98
N ASN A 17 34.28 -30.35 -23.77
CA ASN A 17 33.71 -31.63 -24.15
C ASN A 17 33.88 -32.66 -23.02
N ASN A 18 32.86 -32.87 -22.20
CA ASN A 18 32.69 -34.09 -21.41
C ASN A 18 31.21 -34.29 -21.02
N ILE A 19 30.43 -34.85 -21.95
CA ILE A 19 28.97 -34.67 -22.06
C ILE A 19 28.15 -35.56 -21.10
N LYS A 20 28.73 -36.59 -20.48
CA LYS A 20 27.97 -37.58 -19.69
C LYS A 20 27.97 -37.34 -18.17
N GLU A 21 29.12 -37.06 -17.56
CA GLU A 21 29.24 -36.82 -16.11
C GLU A 21 28.62 -35.49 -15.67
N HIS A 22 28.74 -34.44 -16.49
CA HIS A 22 28.18 -33.11 -16.19
C HIS A 22 26.65 -33.08 -16.10
N ARG A 23 25.93 -34.01 -16.76
CA ARG A 23 24.47 -33.98 -16.91
C ARG A 23 23.72 -34.33 -15.62
N MET A 24 24.30 -35.17 -14.75
CA MET A 24 23.68 -35.59 -13.48
C MET A 24 23.88 -34.54 -12.39
N THR A 25 25.07 -33.94 -12.33
CA THR A 25 25.42 -32.90 -11.34
C THR A 25 24.77 -31.56 -11.69
N GLN A 26 24.70 -31.19 -12.98
CA GLN A 26 24.01 -29.97 -13.46
C GLN A 26 22.54 -29.93 -13.05
N LYS A 27 21.78 -31.01 -13.22
CA LYS A 27 20.35 -31.05 -12.88
C LYS A 27 20.09 -30.80 -11.39
N ARG A 28 20.96 -31.35 -10.53
CA ARG A 28 20.87 -31.17 -9.06
C ARG A 28 21.25 -29.75 -8.64
N THR A 29 22.20 -29.14 -9.34
CA THR A 29 22.66 -27.77 -9.09
C THR A 29 21.65 -26.73 -9.60
N LEU A 30 21.04 -26.97 -10.76
CA LEU A 30 20.02 -26.09 -11.36
C LEU A 30 18.75 -25.99 -10.49
N LEU A 31 18.33 -27.11 -9.89
CA LEU A 31 17.20 -27.14 -8.95
C LEU A 31 17.47 -26.30 -7.70
N LYS A 32 18.70 -26.33 -7.16
CA LYS A 32 19.07 -25.57 -5.95
C LYS A 32 18.99 -24.06 -6.17
N TYR A 33 19.49 -23.57 -7.32
CA TYR A 33 19.46 -22.14 -7.63
C TYR A 33 18.08 -21.65 -8.11
N GLY A 34 17.26 -22.52 -8.70
CA GLY A 34 15.89 -22.18 -9.10
C GLY A 34 14.99 -21.83 -7.92
N ILE A 35 15.08 -22.57 -6.81
CA ILE A 35 14.26 -22.33 -5.61
C ILE A 35 14.64 -21.02 -4.92
N LEU A 36 15.94 -20.69 -4.86
CA LEU A 36 16.44 -19.45 -4.27
C LEU A 36 16.00 -18.22 -5.08
N SER A 37 15.99 -18.33 -6.41
CA SER A 37 15.56 -17.23 -7.30
C SER A 37 14.05 -16.99 -7.22
N LEU A 38 13.23 -18.04 -7.05
CA LEU A 38 11.79 -17.93 -6.88
C LEU A 38 11.41 -17.31 -5.53
N ALA A 39 12.14 -17.61 -4.46
CA ALA A 39 11.91 -17.02 -3.13
C ALA A 39 12.20 -15.52 -3.09
N LEU A 40 13.17 -15.03 -3.86
CA LEU A 40 13.52 -13.61 -3.93
C LEU A 40 12.61 -12.79 -4.85
N ALA A 41 11.90 -13.46 -5.76
CA ALA A 41 10.92 -12.87 -6.68
C ALA A 41 9.49 -12.85 -6.12
N ALA A 42 9.26 -13.45 -4.94
CA ALA A 42 7.97 -13.35 -4.28
C ALA A 42 7.72 -11.88 -3.88
N PRO A 43 6.59 -11.27 -4.28
CA PRO A 43 6.25 -9.95 -3.81
C PRO A 43 6.10 -10.02 -2.29
N LEU A 44 6.97 -9.32 -1.57
CA LEU A 44 6.75 -9.05 -0.15
C LEU A 44 5.44 -8.26 -0.09
N SER A 45 4.38 -8.84 0.48
CA SER A 45 3.18 -8.09 0.83
C SER A 45 3.63 -7.00 1.80
N ALA A 46 3.80 -5.77 1.30
CA ALA A 46 4.02 -4.63 2.15
C ALA A 46 2.81 -4.54 3.08
N CYS A 47 3.07 -4.50 4.40
CA CYS A 47 2.02 -4.30 5.39
C CYS A 47 1.45 -2.90 5.16
N ALA A 48 0.37 -2.81 4.38
CA ALA A 48 -0.39 -1.58 4.19
C ALA A 48 -1.37 -1.45 5.37
N PHE A 49 -1.70 -0.21 5.73
CA PHE A 49 -2.80 0.04 6.65
C PHE A 49 -4.14 -0.29 5.95
N ASP A 50 -5.11 -0.75 6.73
CA ASP A 50 -6.44 -1.16 6.29
C ASP A 50 -7.56 -0.27 6.87
N SER A 51 -7.18 0.73 7.67
CA SER A 51 -8.09 1.61 8.39
C SER A 51 -7.53 3.03 8.51
N LEU A 52 -8.44 4.00 8.63
CA LEU A 52 -8.14 5.42 8.84
C LEU A 52 -8.98 5.92 10.01
N THR A 53 -8.31 6.36 11.07
CA THR A 53 -8.93 7.03 12.22
C THR A 53 -8.59 8.51 12.17
N VAL A 54 -9.60 9.37 12.25
CA VAL A 54 -9.45 10.83 12.19
C VAL A 54 -9.83 11.41 13.54
N ILE A 55 -8.98 12.27 14.08
CA ILE A 55 -9.21 13.04 15.31
C ILE A 55 -8.85 14.48 14.97
N GLY A 56 -9.68 15.43 15.37
CA GLY A 56 -9.44 16.83 15.04
C GLY A 56 -10.64 17.72 15.37
N ASP A 57 -10.63 18.88 14.73
CA ASP A 57 -11.65 19.92 14.88
C ASP A 57 -12.54 20.01 13.63
N SER A 58 -13.14 21.16 13.41
CA SER A 58 -14.00 21.48 12.28
C SER A 58 -13.39 21.19 10.90
N LEU A 59 -12.06 21.30 10.73
CA LEU A 59 -11.40 21.08 9.43
C LEU A 59 -11.38 19.61 8.99
N SER A 60 -11.59 18.69 9.93
CA SER A 60 -11.64 17.25 9.69
C SER A 60 -13.00 16.66 10.03
N ASP A 61 -13.96 17.48 10.47
CA ASP A 61 -15.30 17.04 10.87
C ASP A 61 -16.16 16.74 9.64
N THR A 62 -16.37 15.45 9.38
CA THR A 62 -17.18 14.97 8.25
C THR A 62 -18.69 14.97 8.54
N GLY A 63 -19.11 15.38 9.75
CA GLY A 63 -20.53 15.49 10.11
C GLY A 63 -20.89 15.05 11.53
N ASN A 64 -19.92 14.98 12.46
CA ASN A 64 -20.20 14.80 13.89
C ASN A 64 -20.94 16.03 14.44
N ASN A 65 -20.37 17.22 14.29
CA ASN A 65 -21.02 18.48 14.68
C ASN A 65 -21.43 19.35 13.49
N GLY A 66 -20.94 19.03 12.30
CA GLY A 66 -21.32 19.69 11.04
C GLY A 66 -20.18 19.65 10.02
N ARG A 67 -20.46 20.07 8.79
CA ARG A 67 -19.41 20.24 7.76
C ARG A 67 -19.00 21.69 7.65
N TRP A 68 -17.72 21.93 7.86
CA TRP A 68 -17.13 23.28 7.86
C TRP A 68 -16.44 23.57 6.53
N THR A 69 -17.22 23.47 5.45
CA THR A 69 -16.79 23.77 4.09
C THR A 69 -17.54 25.00 3.58
N TRP A 70 -16.91 25.78 2.71
CA TRP A 70 -17.53 26.99 2.13
C TRP A 70 -18.90 26.71 1.49
N ASP A 71 -19.09 25.53 0.92
CA ASP A 71 -20.32 25.12 0.24
C ASP A 71 -21.22 24.20 1.08
N SER A 72 -20.90 24.02 2.37
CA SER A 72 -21.66 23.18 3.31
C SER A 72 -21.82 21.71 2.87
N GLY A 73 -20.92 21.18 2.03
CA GLY A 73 -20.80 19.74 1.81
C GLY A 73 -20.86 19.23 0.38
N GLN A 74 -20.76 20.10 -0.63
CA GLN A 74 -20.55 19.63 -2.02
C GLN A 74 -19.09 19.22 -2.24
N ASN A 75 -18.14 19.85 -1.54
CA ASN A 75 -16.71 19.52 -1.61
C ASN A 75 -16.29 18.57 -0.49
N LYS A 76 -15.43 17.60 -0.86
CA LYS A 76 -14.82 16.65 0.07
C LYS A 76 -13.73 17.30 0.91
N LEU A 77 -13.71 17.02 2.21
CA LEU A 77 -12.60 17.33 3.09
C LEU A 77 -11.35 16.50 2.72
N TYR A 78 -10.19 16.91 3.22
CA TYR A 78 -8.93 16.28 2.85
C TYR A 78 -8.86 14.81 3.28
N ASP A 79 -9.45 14.48 4.42
CA ASP A 79 -9.51 13.15 5.02
C ASP A 79 -10.45 12.22 4.24
N GLU A 80 -11.56 12.73 3.72
CA GLU A 80 -12.43 12.00 2.79
C GLU A 80 -11.73 11.70 1.47
N GLN A 81 -11.00 12.68 0.92
CA GLN A 81 -10.18 12.45 -0.28
C GLN A 81 -9.05 11.45 0.00
N LEU A 82 -8.47 11.48 1.19
CA LEU A 82 -7.43 10.54 1.61
C LEU A 82 -8.00 9.13 1.71
N ALA A 83 -9.15 8.96 2.37
CA ALA A 83 -9.84 7.68 2.48
C ALA A 83 -10.17 7.11 1.10
N GLU A 84 -10.72 7.92 0.20
CA GLU A 84 -11.04 7.50 -1.17
C GLU A 84 -9.80 7.07 -1.96
N ARG A 85 -8.67 7.79 -1.85
CA ARG A 85 -7.40 7.43 -2.51
C ARG A 85 -6.87 6.07 -2.06
N TYR A 86 -7.12 5.69 -0.81
CA TYR A 86 -6.71 4.41 -0.25
C TYR A 86 -7.81 3.35 -0.24
N GLY A 87 -9.00 3.64 -0.79
CA GLY A 87 -10.11 2.70 -0.81
C GLY A 87 -10.68 2.36 0.58
N LEU A 88 -10.55 3.28 1.53
CA LEU A 88 -11.00 3.12 2.91
C LEU A 88 -12.38 3.75 3.10
N ALA A 89 -13.18 3.14 3.99
CA ALA A 89 -14.41 3.74 4.46
C ALA A 89 -14.08 4.79 5.54
N LEU A 90 -14.68 5.98 5.42
CA LEU A 90 -14.61 7.02 6.43
C LEU A 90 -16.01 7.58 6.65
N SER A 91 -16.48 7.52 7.89
CA SER A 91 -17.77 8.07 8.33
C SER A 91 -17.63 8.69 9.72
N PRO A 92 -18.51 9.65 10.08
CA PRO A 92 -18.51 10.25 11.41
C PRO A 92 -18.75 9.20 12.50
N SER A 93 -18.10 9.38 13.65
CA SER A 93 -18.21 8.50 14.82
C SER A 93 -19.62 8.52 15.42
N SER A 94 -20.37 9.63 15.25
CA SER A 94 -21.80 9.70 15.56
C SER A 94 -22.65 8.64 14.83
N ASN A 95 -22.16 8.16 13.68
CA ASN A 95 -22.75 7.08 12.89
C ASN A 95 -21.99 5.74 13.04
N GLY A 96 -21.16 5.59 14.07
CA GLY A 96 -20.33 4.40 14.31
C GLY A 96 -19.09 4.29 13.41
N GLY A 97 -18.68 5.40 12.78
CA GLY A 97 -17.49 5.47 11.94
C GLY A 97 -16.19 5.73 12.69
N SER A 98 -15.12 5.93 11.91
CA SER A 98 -13.75 6.14 12.42
C SER A 98 -13.29 7.60 12.43
N ASN A 99 -14.17 8.54 12.09
CA ASN A 99 -13.88 9.96 12.21
C ASN A 99 -14.47 10.53 13.51
N TYR A 100 -13.61 10.88 14.46
CA TYR A 100 -13.94 11.48 15.76
C TYR A 100 -13.71 12.99 15.79
N ALA A 101 -13.40 13.62 14.66
CA ALA A 101 -13.24 15.05 14.60
C ALA A 101 -14.59 15.75 14.80
N ALA A 102 -14.63 16.74 15.69
CA ALA A 102 -15.84 17.47 16.00
C ALA A 102 -15.56 18.97 15.97
N GLY A 103 -16.27 19.70 15.13
CA GLY A 103 -16.19 21.16 15.09
C GLY A 103 -16.94 21.79 16.26
N GLY A 104 -16.30 22.73 16.97
CA GLY A 104 -16.90 23.40 18.12
C GLY A 104 -16.28 24.77 18.39
N ARG A 105 -17.02 25.63 19.09
CA ARG A 105 -16.48 26.85 19.71
C ARG A 105 -15.68 26.42 20.95
N ASP A 106 -14.41 26.80 20.99
CA ASP A 106 -13.51 26.71 22.13
C ASP A 106 -13.35 25.31 22.75
N GLY A 107 -12.52 24.48 22.11
CA GLY A 107 -11.62 23.54 22.81
C GLY A 107 -12.23 22.49 23.75
N ASP A 108 -13.54 22.21 23.67
CA ASP A 108 -14.15 21.08 24.39
C ASP A 108 -13.92 19.79 23.59
N PRO A 109 -13.13 18.83 24.11
CA PRO A 109 -12.88 17.56 23.42
C PRO A 109 -14.11 16.66 23.33
N GLY A 110 -15.25 17.01 23.96
CA GLY A 110 -16.51 16.28 23.79
C GLY A 110 -16.44 14.79 24.10
N ILE A 111 -15.49 14.40 24.97
CA ILE A 111 -15.28 13.03 25.46
C ILE A 111 -16.00 12.78 26.78
#